data_AF-A0A453S1F7-F1
#
_entry.id   AF-A0A453S1F7-F1
#
_cell.length_a   1.000
_cell.length_b   1.000
_cell.length_c   1.000
_cell.angle_alpha   90.00
_cell.angle_beta   90.00
_cell.angle_gamma   90.00
#
_symmetry.space_group_name_H-M   'P 1'
#
loop_
_entity.id
_entity.type
_entity.pdbx_description
1 polymer ?
#
loop_
_entity_poly.entity_id
_entity_poly.type
_entity_poly.pdbx_seq_one_letter_code
_entity_poly.pdbx_strand_id
1 'polypeptide(L)'
;MCVPCDYQIELFRFVLPRAKLSNLFVCAVLNVCRVLKNEVMQLNAPIRGIAPLRAAVRKIQTSSEQLTPLHAEYLMLCLLAKQYKAGLSVLEDDIFEVDQPKDLFLYCYYGAMIYIGLKKFRKALELLHNAVTAPMSSLNAITVEAYKKYVLVSLIQSGQVPSFPKYTSSTAQRNLKNHTQIYVDLSTCYGTGSYSDLETFIQSNAEAFQT
;
A
#
# COMPACT_ATOMS: atom_id res chain seq x y z
N MET A 1 -45.35 19.22 -9.76
CA MET A 1 -45.06 18.85 -11.16
C MET A 1 -43.56 19.05 -11.38
N CYS A 2 -42.78 17.98 -11.22
CA CYS A 2 -41.34 17.99 -11.44
C CYS A 2 -41.07 17.90 -12.94
N VAL A 3 -40.28 18.83 -13.46
CA VAL A 3 -39.78 18.79 -14.84
C VAL A 3 -38.82 17.59 -14.96
N PRO A 4 -38.87 16.79 -16.03
CA PRO A 4 -38.05 15.58 -16.16
C PRO A 4 -36.57 15.94 -16.38
N CYS A 5 -35.68 15.35 -15.57
CA CYS A 5 -34.22 15.45 -15.65
C CYS A 5 -33.60 14.65 -16.82
N ASP A 6 -34.33 14.40 -17.91
CA ASP A 6 -33.85 13.56 -19.02
C ASP A 6 -33.11 14.36 -20.12
N TYR A 7 -33.27 15.68 -20.17
CA TYR A 7 -32.69 16.49 -21.26
C TYR A 7 -31.23 16.95 -21.06
N GLN A 8 -30.68 16.87 -19.85
CA GLN A 8 -29.28 17.24 -19.58
C GLN A 8 -28.28 16.08 -19.80
N ILE A 9 -28.76 14.83 -19.86
CA ILE A 9 -27.91 13.66 -20.08
C ILE A 9 -27.53 13.51 -21.57
N GLU A 10 -28.39 13.94 -22.50
CA GLU A 10 -28.10 13.85 -23.94
C GLU A 10 -27.06 14.86 -24.44
N LEU A 11 -26.97 16.06 -23.85
CA LEU A 11 -25.99 17.06 -24.29
C LEU A 11 -24.54 16.66 -23.98
N PHE A 12 -24.29 15.91 -22.90
CA PHE A 12 -22.94 15.45 -22.56
C PHE A 12 -22.42 14.35 -23.51
N ARG A 13 -23.31 13.63 -24.20
CA ARG A 13 -22.92 12.59 -25.16
C ARG A 13 -22.38 13.15 -26.48
N PHE A 14 -22.67 14.40 -26.83
CA PHE A 14 -22.38 14.96 -28.16
C PHE A 14 -21.12 15.84 -28.25
N VAL A 15 -20.54 16.30 -27.13
CA VAL A 15 -19.51 17.35 -27.15
C VAL A 15 -18.10 16.87 -26.77
N LEU A 16 -17.97 15.69 -26.14
CA LEU A 16 -16.67 15.18 -25.71
C LEU A 16 -16.37 13.80 -26.33
N PRO A 17 -15.16 13.57 -26.86
CA PRO A 17 -14.77 12.24 -27.31
C PRO A 17 -14.96 11.23 -26.18
N ARG A 18 -15.43 10.02 -26.50
CA ARG A 18 -15.77 8.95 -25.53
C ARG A 18 -14.69 8.72 -24.46
N ALA A 19 -13.41 8.87 -24.82
CA ALA A 19 -12.24 8.79 -23.93
C ALA A 19 -12.11 9.95 -22.92
N LYS A 20 -12.55 11.17 -23.28
CA LYS A 20 -12.59 12.32 -22.34
C LYS A 20 -13.75 12.18 -21.35
N LEU A 21 -14.89 11.63 -21.78
CA LEU A 21 -16.03 11.34 -20.90
C LEU A 21 -15.71 10.24 -19.89
N SER A 22 -15.02 9.16 -20.30
CA SER A 22 -14.57 8.11 -19.39
C SER A 22 -13.58 8.64 -18.35
N ASN A 23 -12.62 9.47 -18.76
CA ASN A 23 -11.65 10.06 -17.82
C ASN A 23 -12.31 11.06 -16.86
N LEU A 24 -13.26 11.86 -17.32
CA LEU A 24 -14.01 12.78 -16.46
C LEU A 24 -14.83 12.02 -15.41
N PHE A 25 -15.47 10.92 -15.81
CA PHE A 25 -16.20 10.05 -14.89
C PHE A 25 -15.27 9.44 -13.82
N VAL A 26 -14.11 8.89 -14.22
CA VAL A 26 -13.14 8.33 -13.27
C VAL A 26 -12.67 9.42 -12.29
N CYS A 27 -12.30 10.61 -12.77
CA CYS A 27 -11.91 11.73 -11.91
C CYS A 27 -13.01 12.13 -10.90
N ALA A 28 -14.27 12.15 -11.33
CA ALA A 28 -15.39 12.45 -10.45
C ALA A 28 -15.56 11.38 -9.36
N VAL A 29 -15.49 10.10 -9.72
CA VAL A 29 -15.57 8.98 -8.77
C VAL A 29 -14.41 9.02 -7.78
N LEU A 30 -13.18 9.27 -8.25
CA LEU A 30 -12.01 9.43 -7.39
C LEU A 30 -12.21 10.57 -6.39
N ASN A 31 -12.74 11.72 -6.83
CA ASN A 31 -12.99 12.85 -5.95
C ASN A 31 -14.04 12.52 -4.87
N VAL A 32 -15.14 11.86 -5.26
CA VAL A 32 -16.19 11.44 -4.31
C VAL A 32 -15.63 10.45 -3.29
N CYS A 33 -14.86 9.45 -3.74
CA CYS A 33 -14.23 8.49 -2.82
C CYS A 33 -13.26 9.16 -1.85
N ARG A 34 -12.49 10.14 -2.33
CA ARG A 34 -11.58 10.93 -1.49
C ARG A 34 -12.32 11.73 -0.43
N VAL A 35 -13.41 12.41 -0.80
CA VAL A 35 -14.25 13.14 0.17
C VAL A 35 -14.86 12.17 1.18
N LEU A 36 -15.45 11.07 0.72
CA LEU A 36 -16.02 10.04 1.59
C LEU A 36 -14.97 9.50 2.58
N LYS A 37 -13.76 9.18 2.11
CA LYS A 37 -12.63 8.75 2.93
C LYS A 37 -12.32 9.78 4.02
N ASN A 38 -12.22 11.05 3.66
CA ASN A 38 -11.93 12.11 4.62
C ASN A 38 -13.02 12.22 5.69
N GLU A 39 -14.29 12.18 5.29
CA GLU A 39 -15.44 12.23 6.22
C GLU A 39 -15.46 11.05 7.18
N VAL A 40 -15.34 9.82 6.68
CA VAL A 40 -15.33 8.63 7.56
C VAL A 40 -14.12 8.62 8.50
N MET A 41 -13.04 9.32 8.14
CA MET A 41 -11.87 9.46 8.99
C MET A 41 -12.07 10.52 10.07
N GLN A 42 -12.68 11.65 9.75
CA GLN A 42 -13.07 12.65 10.76
C GLN A 42 -14.08 12.08 11.76
N LEU A 43 -14.99 11.23 11.30
CA LEU A 43 -15.98 10.55 12.15
C LEU A 43 -15.41 9.35 12.94
N ASN A 44 -14.11 9.04 12.81
CA ASN A 44 -13.47 7.84 13.38
C ASN A 44 -14.21 6.53 13.06
N ALA A 45 -14.83 6.45 11.88
CA ALA A 45 -15.64 5.32 11.43
C ALA A 45 -15.17 4.75 10.07
N PRO A 46 -13.89 4.36 9.91
CA PRO A 46 -13.31 3.92 8.63
C PRO A 46 -14.06 2.75 7.99
N ILE A 47 -14.69 1.90 8.81
CA ILE A 47 -15.48 0.74 8.35
C ILE A 47 -16.61 1.14 7.39
N ARG A 48 -17.18 2.35 7.54
CA ARG A 48 -18.26 2.85 6.68
C ARG A 48 -17.81 3.12 5.24
N GLY A 49 -16.52 3.38 5.04
CA GLY A 49 -15.96 3.60 3.70
C GLY A 49 -15.58 2.33 2.94
N ILE A 50 -15.48 1.17 3.61
CA ILE A 50 -14.99 -0.07 2.98
C ILE A 50 -15.89 -0.53 1.83
N ALA A 51 -17.19 -0.69 2.07
CA ALA A 51 -18.10 -1.20 1.03
C ALA A 51 -18.24 -0.24 -0.17
N PRO A 52 -18.42 1.08 0.03
CA PRO A 52 -18.44 2.05 -1.07
C PRO A 52 -17.14 2.08 -1.88
N LEU A 53 -15.97 2.11 -1.23
CA LEU A 53 -14.69 2.15 -1.94
C LEU A 53 -14.43 0.85 -2.69
N ARG A 54 -14.80 -0.31 -2.13
CA ARG A 54 -14.70 -1.59 -2.85
C ARG A 54 -15.53 -1.61 -4.13
N ALA A 55 -16.77 -1.11 -4.04
CA ALA A 55 -17.64 -1.00 -5.20
C ALA A 55 -17.06 -0.03 -6.25
N ALA A 56 -16.49 1.10 -5.80
CA ALA A 56 -15.84 2.06 -6.67
C ALA A 56 -14.61 1.47 -7.38
N VAL A 57 -13.72 0.77 -6.66
CA VAL A 57 -12.55 0.07 -7.23
C VAL A 57 -12.98 -0.82 -8.40
N ARG A 58 -13.96 -1.71 -8.17
CA ARG A 58 -14.47 -2.63 -9.20
C ARG A 58 -15.15 -1.93 -10.37
N LYS A 59 -15.64 -0.69 -10.19
CA LYS A 59 -16.35 0.05 -11.23
C LYS A 59 -15.42 0.90 -12.10
N ILE A 60 -14.34 1.43 -11.54
CA ILE A 60 -13.37 2.26 -12.27
C ILE A 60 -12.27 1.42 -12.93
N GLN A 61 -12.03 0.22 -12.42
CA GLN A 61 -11.02 -0.68 -12.93
C GLN A 61 -11.44 -1.20 -14.31
N THR A 62 -10.57 -1.02 -15.32
CA THR A 62 -10.85 -1.46 -16.69
C THR A 62 -10.54 -2.96 -16.88
N SER A 63 -9.48 -3.43 -16.23
CA SER A 63 -9.04 -4.82 -16.16
C SER A 63 -8.69 -5.18 -14.72
N SER A 64 -8.92 -6.43 -14.29
CA SER A 64 -8.51 -6.91 -12.96
C SER A 64 -7.01 -6.75 -12.70
N GLU A 65 -6.21 -6.60 -13.75
CA GLU A 65 -4.76 -6.44 -13.71
C GLU A 65 -4.32 -4.98 -13.48
N GLN A 66 -5.25 -4.03 -13.55
CA GLN A 66 -4.95 -2.60 -13.42
C GLN A 66 -4.96 -2.13 -11.97
N LEU A 67 -3.85 -1.52 -11.54
CA LEU A 67 -3.76 -0.79 -10.28
C LEU A 67 -4.39 0.59 -10.41
N THR A 68 -5.45 0.84 -9.65
CA THR A 68 -6.07 2.17 -9.57
C THR A 68 -5.69 2.87 -8.26
N PRO A 69 -5.69 4.23 -8.21
CA PRO A 69 -5.38 4.97 -6.98
C PRO A 69 -6.28 4.59 -5.79
N LEU A 70 -7.51 4.11 -6.05
CA LEU A 70 -8.44 3.67 -5.00
C LEU A 70 -8.01 2.39 -4.29
N HIS A 71 -7.15 1.56 -4.90
CA HIS A 71 -6.66 0.34 -4.26
C HIS A 71 -5.95 0.68 -2.94
N ALA A 72 -5.03 1.65 -2.98
CA ALA A 72 -4.32 2.11 -1.79
C ALA A 72 -5.27 2.69 -0.73
N GLU A 73 -6.24 3.53 -1.14
CA GLU A 73 -7.20 4.13 -0.22
C GLU A 73 -8.11 3.08 0.44
N TYR A 74 -8.57 2.09 -0.34
CA TYR A 74 -9.37 0.97 0.14
C TYR A 74 -8.61 0.13 1.18
N LEU A 75 -7.36 -0.25 0.88
CA LEU A 75 -6.52 -1.02 1.79
C LEU A 75 -6.22 -0.25 3.07
N MET A 76 -5.98 1.05 2.99
CA MET A 76 -5.81 1.93 4.15
C MET A 76 -7.04 1.89 5.07
N LEU A 77 -8.26 2.02 4.52
CA LEU A 77 -9.49 1.91 5.32
C LEU A 77 -9.65 0.52 5.95
N CYS A 78 -9.35 -0.54 5.21
CA CYS A 78 -9.38 -1.91 5.74
C CYS A 78 -8.42 -2.09 6.91
N LEU A 79 -7.21 -1.53 6.81
CA LEU A 79 -6.20 -1.57 7.85
C LEU A 79 -6.65 -0.83 9.11
N LEU A 80 -7.15 0.40 8.97
CA LEU A 80 -7.62 1.23 10.08
C LEU A 80 -8.86 0.65 10.78
N ALA A 81 -9.79 0.06 10.01
CA ALA A 81 -10.95 -0.63 10.54
C ALA A 81 -10.65 -2.05 11.08
N LYS A 82 -9.39 -2.51 10.96
CA LYS A 82 -8.96 -3.89 11.27
C LYS A 82 -9.75 -4.97 10.52
N GLN A 83 -10.27 -4.64 9.34
CA GLN A 83 -11.03 -5.54 8.47
C GLN A 83 -10.13 -6.16 7.39
N TYR A 84 -9.13 -6.95 7.81
CA TYR A 84 -8.12 -7.52 6.91
C TYR A 84 -8.69 -8.46 5.85
N LYS A 85 -9.73 -9.23 6.19
CA LYS A 85 -10.42 -10.13 5.24
C LYS A 85 -11.04 -9.37 4.07
N ALA A 86 -11.53 -8.15 4.30
CA ALA A 86 -12.06 -7.32 3.22
C ALA A 86 -10.94 -6.90 2.26
N GLY A 87 -9.76 -6.56 2.78
CA GLY A 87 -8.60 -6.19 1.97
C GLY A 87 -8.13 -7.28 1.01
N LEU A 88 -8.27 -8.56 1.39
CA LEU A 88 -7.85 -9.70 0.56
C LEU A 88 -8.50 -9.72 -0.83
N SER A 89 -9.75 -9.25 -0.96
CA SER A 89 -10.48 -9.28 -2.23
C SER A 89 -9.84 -8.46 -3.35
N VAL A 90 -8.87 -7.61 -3.01
CA VAL A 90 -8.11 -6.78 -3.95
C VAL A 90 -6.64 -7.20 -3.99
N LEU A 91 -6.12 -7.85 -2.93
CA LEU A 91 -4.74 -8.33 -2.85
C LEU A 91 -4.52 -9.70 -3.48
N GLU A 92 -5.59 -10.40 -3.83
CA GLU A 92 -5.54 -11.69 -4.52
C GLU A 92 -5.63 -11.55 -6.04
N ASP A 93 -5.92 -10.34 -6.54
CA ASP A 93 -5.89 -10.03 -7.96
C ASP A 93 -4.42 -9.83 -8.42
N ASP A 94 -4.06 -10.39 -9.57
CA ASP A 94 -2.73 -10.24 -10.15
C ASP A 94 -2.59 -8.88 -10.85
N ILE A 95 -1.95 -7.92 -10.16
CA ILE A 95 -1.77 -6.55 -10.66
C ILE A 95 -0.49 -6.43 -11.49
N PHE A 96 -0.62 -6.04 -12.75
CA PHE A 96 0.50 -5.85 -13.69
C PHE A 96 0.58 -4.44 -14.27
N GLU A 97 -0.55 -3.74 -14.40
CA GLU A 97 -0.60 -2.41 -15.00
C GLU A 97 -0.60 -1.33 -13.93
N VAL A 98 0.43 -0.49 -13.91
CA VAL A 98 0.63 0.57 -12.91
C VAL A 98 0.78 1.91 -13.62
N ASP A 99 -0.15 2.83 -13.38
CA ASP A 99 -0.12 4.17 -13.96
C ASP A 99 0.84 5.10 -13.20
N GLN A 100 0.81 5.07 -11.87
CA GLN A 100 1.63 5.94 -11.02
C GLN A 100 2.50 5.12 -10.06
N PRO A 101 3.83 5.36 -9.99
CA PRO A 101 4.71 4.67 -9.06
C PRO A 101 4.29 4.80 -7.59
N LYS A 102 3.74 5.97 -7.21
CA LYS A 102 3.25 6.24 -5.85
C LYS A 102 2.17 5.24 -5.42
N ASP A 103 1.25 4.91 -6.33
CA ASP A 103 0.13 4.02 -6.03
C ASP A 103 0.63 2.60 -5.79
N LEU A 104 1.66 2.17 -6.53
CA LEU A 104 2.33 0.89 -6.30
C LEU A 104 2.96 0.82 -4.91
N PHE A 105 3.73 1.84 -4.51
CA PHE A 105 4.36 1.84 -3.17
C PHE A 105 3.33 1.76 -2.05
N LEU A 106 2.23 2.52 -2.15
CA LEU A 106 1.16 2.50 -1.14
C LEU A 106 0.39 1.17 -1.15
N TYR A 107 0.08 0.63 -2.32
CA TYR A 107 -0.57 -0.66 -2.48
C TYR A 107 0.24 -1.78 -1.83
N CYS A 108 1.53 -1.87 -2.17
CA CYS A 108 2.45 -2.86 -1.60
C CYS A 108 2.58 -2.69 -0.08
N TYR A 109 2.73 -1.45 0.40
CA TYR A 109 2.89 -1.18 1.84
C TYR A 109 1.64 -1.56 2.66
N TYR A 110 0.46 -1.07 2.28
CA TYR A 110 -0.78 -1.38 3.01
C TYR A 110 -1.18 -2.84 2.85
N GLY A 111 -0.99 -3.41 1.65
CA GLY A 111 -1.21 -4.83 1.39
C GLY A 111 -0.33 -5.73 2.26
N ALA A 112 0.95 -5.39 2.40
CA ALA A 112 1.86 -6.09 3.29
C ALA A 112 1.40 -6.03 4.74
N MET A 113 0.98 -4.86 5.24
CA MET A 113 0.47 -4.72 6.61
C MET A 113 -0.78 -5.58 6.88
N ILE A 114 -1.67 -5.70 5.89
CA ILE A 114 -2.84 -6.59 5.96
C ILE A 114 -2.39 -8.05 6.05
N TYR A 115 -1.45 -8.49 5.21
CA TYR A 115 -0.93 -9.86 5.27
C TYR A 115 -0.16 -10.14 6.57
N ILE A 116 0.59 -9.18 7.11
CA ILE A 116 1.25 -9.27 8.42
C ILE A 116 0.19 -9.45 9.52
N GLY A 117 -0.88 -8.65 9.51
CA GLY A 117 -1.99 -8.76 10.46
C GLY A 117 -2.71 -10.12 10.40
N LEU A 118 -2.70 -10.75 9.22
CA LEU A 118 -3.22 -12.11 8.99
C LEU A 118 -2.18 -13.23 9.22
N LYS A 119 -0.96 -12.89 9.65
CA LYS A 119 0.18 -13.82 9.80
C LYS A 119 0.55 -14.58 8.52
N LYS A 120 0.19 -14.07 7.35
CA LYS A 120 0.58 -14.60 6.04
C LYS A 120 1.92 -13.98 5.60
N PHE A 121 2.99 -14.26 6.35
CA PHE A 121 4.28 -13.57 6.20
C PHE A 121 4.94 -13.74 4.83
N ARG A 122 4.78 -14.90 4.18
CA ARG A 122 5.31 -15.14 2.82
C ARG A 122 4.78 -14.14 1.80
N LYS A 123 3.46 -13.97 1.73
CA LYS A 123 2.82 -12.98 0.84
C LYS A 123 3.14 -11.54 1.25
N ALA A 124 3.28 -11.27 2.55
CA ALA A 124 3.72 -9.95 3.01
C ALA A 124 5.14 -9.61 2.52
N LEU A 125 6.06 -10.58 2.56
CA LEU A 125 7.42 -10.38 2.06
C LEU A 125 7.46 -10.12 0.57
N GLU A 126 6.64 -10.81 -0.23
CA GLU A 126 6.53 -10.55 -1.67
C GLU A 126 6.13 -9.10 -1.95
N LEU A 127 5.10 -8.58 -1.25
CA LEU A 127 4.68 -7.18 -1.42
C LEU A 127 5.73 -6.18 -0.91
N LEU A 128 6.35 -6.44 0.25
CA LEU A 128 7.41 -5.57 0.78
C LEU A 128 8.64 -5.56 -0.13
N HIS A 129 8.99 -6.72 -0.70
CA HIS A 129 10.06 -6.85 -1.67
C HIS A 129 9.77 -5.98 -2.90
N ASN A 130 8.57 -6.07 -3.46
CA ASN A 130 8.15 -5.24 -4.59
C ASN A 130 8.24 -3.74 -4.27
N ALA A 131 7.87 -3.32 -3.05
CA ALA A 131 7.98 -1.92 -2.64
C ALA A 131 9.43 -1.41 -2.57
N VAL A 132 10.41 -2.26 -2.21
CA VAL A 132 11.82 -1.86 -2.06
C VAL A 132 12.62 -2.04 -3.34
N THR A 133 12.16 -2.86 -4.28
CA THR A 133 12.82 -3.09 -5.57
C THR A 133 12.23 -2.27 -6.72
N ALA A 134 11.03 -1.69 -6.53
CA ALA A 134 10.42 -0.83 -7.53
C ALA A 134 11.33 0.38 -7.88
N PRO A 135 11.39 0.76 -9.16
CA PRO A 135 12.24 1.87 -9.61
C PRO A 135 11.77 3.19 -8.98
N MET A 136 12.74 3.94 -8.45
CA MET A 136 12.51 5.18 -7.71
C MET A 136 13.54 6.22 -8.13
N SER A 137 13.07 7.41 -8.52
CA SER A 137 13.94 8.54 -8.87
C SER A 137 14.49 9.26 -7.64
N SER A 138 13.75 9.24 -6.53
CA SER A 138 14.12 9.81 -5.24
C SER A 138 13.69 8.87 -4.10
N LEU A 139 14.32 9.03 -2.93
CA LEU A 139 13.98 8.22 -1.75
C LEU A 139 12.60 8.60 -1.20
N ASN A 140 11.72 7.61 -1.09
CA ASN A 140 10.37 7.78 -0.55
C ASN A 140 10.31 7.28 0.90
N ALA A 141 9.67 8.05 1.79
CA ALA A 141 9.46 7.65 3.19
C ALA A 141 8.68 6.32 3.30
N ILE A 142 7.74 6.07 2.39
CA ILE A 142 6.98 4.80 2.32
C ILE A 142 7.91 3.60 2.13
N THR A 143 8.91 3.74 1.26
CA THR A 143 9.88 2.67 0.98
C THR A 143 10.79 2.41 2.18
N VAL A 144 11.17 3.47 2.92
CA VAL A 144 11.92 3.33 4.19
C VAL A 144 11.11 2.54 5.20
N GLU A 145 9.84 2.90 5.41
CA GLU A 145 8.94 2.19 6.33
C GLU A 145 8.64 0.75 5.91
N ALA A 146 8.52 0.51 4.59
CA ALA A 146 8.38 -0.82 4.04
C ALA A 146 9.63 -1.67 4.32
N TYR A 147 10.82 -1.10 4.15
CA TYR A 147 12.06 -1.83 4.38
C TYR A 147 12.30 -2.19 5.85
N LYS A 148 11.98 -1.28 6.79
CA LYS A 148 11.96 -1.60 8.23
C LYS A 148 11.16 -2.88 8.50
N LYS A 149 9.94 -2.94 7.95
CA LYS A 149 9.03 -4.10 8.10
C LYS A 149 9.54 -5.32 7.33
N TYR A 150 10.18 -5.14 6.18
CA TYR A 150 10.78 -6.23 5.41
C TYR A 150 11.84 -6.97 6.22
N VAL A 151 12.74 -6.24 6.89
CA VAL A 151 13.76 -6.82 7.77
C VAL A 151 13.09 -7.63 8.88
N LEU A 152 12.15 -7.03 9.62
CA LEU A 152 11.47 -7.71 10.73
C LEU A 152 10.73 -8.97 10.28
N VAL A 153 9.95 -8.89 9.21
CA VAL A 153 9.18 -10.04 8.71
C VAL A 153 10.11 -11.12 8.14
N SER A 154 11.24 -10.74 7.55
CA SER A 154 12.24 -11.71 7.05
C SER A 154 12.89 -12.48 8.20
N LEU A 155 13.22 -11.80 9.31
CA LEU A 155 13.73 -12.44 10.52
C LEU A 155 12.68 -13.40 11.12
N ILE A 156 11.41 -13.02 11.16
CA ILE A 156 10.32 -13.87 11.66
C ILE A 156 10.13 -15.12 10.79
N GLN A 157 10.13 -14.96 9.46
CA GLN A 157 9.79 -16.05 8.52
C GLN A 157 10.96 -16.99 8.24
N SER A 158 12.18 -16.45 8.11
CA SER A 158 13.35 -17.16 7.60
C SER A 158 14.56 -17.10 8.55
N GLY A 159 14.51 -16.29 9.61
CA GLY A 159 15.65 -16.07 10.52
C GLY A 159 16.79 -15.24 9.92
N GLN A 160 16.67 -14.82 8.66
CA GLN A 160 17.70 -14.06 7.94
C GLN A 160 17.05 -13.08 6.97
N VAL A 161 17.73 -11.95 6.72
CA VAL A 161 17.28 -10.94 5.76
C VAL A 161 17.91 -11.26 4.40
N PRO A 162 17.12 -11.50 3.34
CA PRO A 162 17.65 -11.71 2.00
C PRO A 162 18.39 -10.47 1.49
N SER A 163 19.50 -10.68 0.79
CA SER A 163 20.20 -9.59 0.11
C SER A 163 19.35 -9.01 -1.01
N PHE A 164 19.59 -7.73 -1.31
CA PHE A 164 18.92 -7.07 -2.42
C PHE A 164 19.27 -7.75 -3.76
N PRO A 165 18.32 -7.85 -4.69
CA PRO A 165 18.60 -8.37 -6.02
C PRO A 165 19.61 -7.51 -6.77
N LYS A 166 20.42 -8.14 -7.63
CA LYS A 166 21.50 -7.47 -8.39
C LYS A 166 21.01 -6.30 -9.27
N TYR A 167 19.75 -6.31 -9.68
CA TYR A 167 19.16 -5.28 -10.53
C TYR A 167 18.74 -4.01 -9.78
N THR A 168 18.73 -4.03 -8.45
CA THR A 168 18.43 -2.84 -7.65
C THR A 168 19.65 -1.91 -7.59
N SER A 169 19.45 -0.61 -7.76
CA SER A 169 20.57 0.33 -7.86
C SER A 169 21.35 0.42 -6.53
N SER A 170 22.68 0.40 -6.62
CA SER A 170 23.57 0.47 -5.45
C SER A 170 23.33 1.74 -4.62
N THR A 171 23.03 2.85 -5.27
CA THR A 171 22.67 4.11 -4.63
C THR A 171 21.38 3.98 -3.82
N ALA A 172 20.32 3.37 -4.36
CA ALA A 172 19.07 3.17 -3.63
C ALA A 172 19.27 2.25 -2.43
N GLN A 173 20.00 1.14 -2.60
CA GLN A 173 20.32 0.21 -1.51
C GLN A 173 21.07 0.90 -0.37
N ARG A 174 22.09 1.71 -0.70
CA ARG A 174 22.89 2.43 0.30
C ARG A 174 22.04 3.46 1.06
N ASN A 175 21.27 4.29 0.34
CA ASN A 175 20.43 5.30 1.00
C ASN A 175 19.39 4.64 1.91
N LEU A 176 18.74 3.58 1.45
CA LEU A 176 17.74 2.86 2.23
C LEU A 176 18.35 2.27 3.52
N LYS A 177 19.51 1.62 3.42
CA LYS A 177 20.24 1.10 4.59
C LYS A 177 20.62 2.20 5.59
N ASN A 178 21.10 3.35 5.10
CA ASN A 178 21.46 4.47 5.96
C ASN A 178 20.27 4.96 6.81
N HIS A 179 19.07 5.00 6.24
CA HIS A 179 17.85 5.40 6.95
C HIS A 179 17.27 4.31 7.87
N THR A 180 17.72 3.06 7.74
CA THR A 180 17.23 1.92 8.52
C THR A 180 18.35 1.18 9.23
N GLN A 181 19.44 1.87 9.58
CA GLN A 181 20.65 1.23 10.10
C GLN A 181 20.37 0.38 11.34
N ILE A 182 19.55 0.87 12.27
CA ILE A 182 19.13 0.14 13.49
C ILE A 182 18.50 -1.21 13.17
N TYR A 183 17.75 -1.33 12.07
CA TYR A 183 17.12 -2.59 11.64
C TYR A 183 18.14 -3.54 11.00
N VAL A 184 19.15 -3.00 10.31
CA VAL A 184 20.26 -3.80 9.77
C VAL A 184 21.12 -4.33 10.91
N ASP A 185 21.41 -3.51 11.91
CA ASP A 185 22.15 -3.89 13.11
C ASP A 185 21.38 -4.94 13.92
N LEU A 186 20.05 -4.78 14.05
CA LEU A 186 19.16 -5.79 14.62
C LEU A 186 19.30 -7.14 13.90
N SER A 187 19.33 -7.14 12.57
CA SER A 187 19.48 -8.39 11.79
C SER A 187 20.85 -9.05 12.02
N THR A 188 21.88 -8.25 12.24
CA THR A 188 23.24 -8.74 12.56
C THR A 188 23.29 -9.33 13.97
N CYS A 189 22.70 -8.63 14.96
CA CYS A 189 22.56 -9.11 16.33
C CYS A 189 21.74 -10.41 16.39
N TYR A 190 20.64 -10.49 15.64
CA TYR A 190 19.84 -11.71 15.54
C TYR A 190 20.66 -12.90 15.02
N GLY A 191 21.57 -12.65 14.06
CA GLY A 191 22.46 -13.67 13.49
C GLY A 191 23.47 -14.27 14.47
N THR A 192 23.75 -13.64 15.62
CA THR A 192 24.64 -14.20 16.65
C THR A 192 23.96 -15.30 17.47
N GLY A 193 22.63 -15.38 17.44
CA GLY A 193 21.83 -16.37 18.17
C GLY A 193 21.73 -16.15 19.68
N SER A 194 22.28 -15.04 20.21
CA SER A 194 22.25 -14.71 21.64
C SER A 194 20.97 -13.93 21.99
N TYR A 195 20.08 -14.55 22.77
CA TYR A 195 18.82 -13.92 23.18
C TYR A 195 19.04 -12.70 24.09
N SER A 196 19.99 -12.78 25.04
CA SER A 196 20.27 -11.70 25.99
C SER A 196 20.78 -10.43 25.29
N ASP A 197 21.63 -10.61 24.29
CA ASP A 197 22.19 -9.49 23.54
C ASP A 197 21.13 -8.82 22.67
N LEU A 198 20.26 -9.63 22.05
CA LEU A 198 19.13 -9.16 21.27
C LEU A 198 18.12 -8.38 22.14
N GLU A 199 17.79 -8.91 23.32
CA GLU A 199 16.88 -8.23 24.26
C GLU A 199 17.47 -6.90 24.73
N THR A 200 18.75 -6.89 25.12
CA THR A 200 19.46 -5.67 25.53
C THR A 200 19.49 -4.64 24.39
N PHE A 201 19.75 -5.08 23.16
CA PHE A 201 19.75 -4.22 21.98
C PHE A 201 18.37 -3.59 21.74
N ILE A 202 17.29 -4.37 21.82
CA ILE A 202 15.92 -3.89 21.63
C ILE A 202 15.55 -2.88 22.72
N GLN A 203 15.86 -3.18 23.99
CA GLN A 203 15.58 -2.27 25.12
C GLN A 203 16.34 -0.95 24.99
N SER A 204 17.61 -1.00 24.57
CA SER A 204 18.46 0.18 24.39
C SER A 204 18.01 1.08 23.23
N ASN A 205 17.30 0.51 22.24
CA ASN A 205 16.83 1.21 21.04
C ASN A 205 15.29 1.31 20.99
N ALA A 206 14.60 1.14 22.12
CA ALA A 206 13.14 1.02 22.15
C ALA A 206 12.40 2.21 21.50
N GLU A 207 12.88 3.43 21.72
CA GLU A 207 12.30 4.65 21.14
C GLU A 207 12.32 4.64 19.60
N ALA A 208 13.39 4.10 19.00
CA ALA A 208 13.53 4.03 17.55
C ALA A 208 12.61 2.99 16.89
N PHE A 209 12.13 2.00 17.66
CA PHE A 209 11.16 1.01 17.19
C PHE A 209 9.70 1.43 17.43
N GLN A 210 9.47 2.39 18.33
CA GLN A 210 8.14 2.94 18.60
C GLN A 210 7.72 4.06 17.64
N THR A 211 8.68 4.58 16.85
CA THR A 211 8.50 5.66 15.87
C THR A 211 8.26 5.11 14.47
#